data_AF-A0A2V3ING2-F1
#
_entry.id   AF-A0A2V3ING2-F1
#
_cell.length_a   1.000
_cell.length_b   1.000
_cell.length_c   1.000
_cell.angle_alpha   90.00
_cell.angle_beta   90.00
_cell.angle_gamma   90.00
#
_symmetry.space_group_name_H-M   'P 1'
#
loop_
_entity.id
_entity.type
_entity.pdbx_description
1 polymer ?
#
loop_
_entity_poly.entity_id
_entity_poly.type
_entity_poly.pdbx_seq_one_letter_code
_entity_poly.pdbx_strand_id
1 'polypeptide(L)'
;MVAFAASSPVLARAPTQTAICRRAPRMGYDMDGSGPGSLADRRIKSSAVEKDRRAFKVTYVLPSESRLYTFRELQNVYTTKVVPFSSWYAEQQRIQKMGGKIMKVQLCAGGQMRSVGNS
;
A
#
# COMPACT_ATOMS: atom_id res chain seq x y z
N MET A 1 -57.89 5.59 33.07
CA MET A 1 -56.93 4.85 33.91
C MET A 1 -55.67 4.63 33.08
N VAL A 2 -54.61 5.34 33.46
CA VAL A 2 -53.15 5.20 33.16
C VAL A 2 -52.64 5.16 31.71
N ALA A 3 -51.70 6.07 31.45
CA ALA A 3 -50.87 6.22 30.25
C ALA A 3 -49.64 5.29 30.27
N PHE A 4 -49.00 5.06 29.11
CA PHE A 4 -47.52 5.00 29.02
C PHE A 4 -47.03 5.27 27.59
N ALA A 5 -46.02 6.13 27.50
CA ALA A 5 -45.32 6.55 26.30
C ALA A 5 -44.01 5.76 26.09
N ALA A 6 -43.59 5.56 24.84
CA ALA A 6 -42.19 5.40 24.39
C ALA A 6 -42.18 5.18 22.85
N SER A 7 -41.58 6.07 22.04
CA SER A 7 -40.15 6.05 21.61
C SER A 7 -39.88 4.89 20.62
N SER A 8 -39.46 5.02 19.36
CA SER A 8 -38.67 6.02 18.61
C SER A 8 -38.89 5.82 17.08
N PRO A 9 -38.65 6.83 16.22
CA PRO A 9 -38.58 6.63 14.77
C PRO A 9 -37.25 5.97 14.35
N VAL A 10 -37.35 4.96 13.49
CA VAL A 10 -36.21 4.22 12.92
C VAL A 10 -35.31 5.17 12.14
N LEU A 11 -34.12 5.40 12.71
CA LEU A 11 -33.06 6.22 12.17
C LEU A 11 -32.50 5.63 10.87
N ALA A 12 -32.30 6.50 9.90
CA ALA A 12 -31.79 6.26 8.56
C ALA A 12 -30.52 5.38 8.52
N ARG A 13 -30.55 4.33 7.71
CA ARG A 13 -29.33 3.68 7.19
C ARG A 13 -29.02 4.29 5.82
N ALA A 14 -28.20 5.34 5.84
CA ALA A 14 -27.43 5.71 4.66
C ALA A 14 -26.46 4.55 4.34
N PRO A 15 -26.44 3.99 3.11
CA PRO A 15 -25.24 3.32 2.66
C PRO A 15 -24.19 4.40 2.44
N THR A 16 -23.30 4.58 3.41
CA THR A 16 -21.98 5.16 3.20
C THR A 16 -21.27 4.25 2.20
N GLN A 17 -21.52 4.46 0.91
CA GLN A 17 -20.61 4.05 -0.13
C GLN A 17 -19.30 4.76 0.22
N THR A 18 -18.40 4.03 0.87
CA THR A 18 -17.02 4.43 0.99
C THR A 18 -16.56 4.58 -0.45
N ALA A 19 -16.52 5.82 -0.90
CA ALA A 19 -15.93 6.18 -2.17
C ALA A 19 -14.50 5.66 -2.09
N ILE A 20 -14.28 4.48 -2.69
CA ILE A 20 -12.96 4.09 -3.13
C ILE A 20 -12.65 5.16 -4.17
N CYS A 21 -12.03 6.24 -3.71
CA CYS A 21 -11.47 7.26 -4.57
C CYS A 21 -10.45 6.51 -5.41
N ARG A 22 -10.90 6.04 -6.58
CA ARG A 22 -10.05 5.54 -7.65
C ARG A 22 -9.26 6.77 -8.10
N ARG A 23 -8.22 7.08 -7.33
CA ARG A 23 -7.27 8.14 -7.63
C ARG A 23 -6.78 7.84 -9.05
N ALA A 24 -7.09 8.74 -9.97
CA ALA A 24 -6.63 8.65 -11.35
C ALA A 24 -5.13 8.29 -11.36
N PRO A 25 -4.65 7.49 -12.34
CA PRO A 25 -3.23 7.26 -12.47
C PRO A 25 -2.57 8.64 -12.58
N ARG A 26 -1.77 9.00 -11.57
CA ARG A 26 -0.99 10.22 -11.60
C ARG A 26 -0.03 10.06 -12.78
N MET A 27 -0.32 10.73 -13.89
CA MET A 27 0.65 10.96 -14.95
C MET A 27 1.69 11.91 -14.36
N GLY A 28 2.79 11.34 -13.85
CA GLY A 28 3.85 12.06 -13.13
C GLY A 28 4.68 11.14 -12.24
N TYR A 29 5.81 11.65 -11.75
CA TYR A 29 6.73 10.96 -10.82
C TYR A 29 6.51 11.45 -9.37
N ASP A 30 6.83 10.60 -8.38
CA ASP A 30 6.56 10.88 -6.96
C ASP A 30 7.42 12.02 -6.35
N MET A 31 8.55 12.34 -6.98
CA MET A 31 9.45 13.42 -6.57
C MET A 31 9.06 14.78 -7.20
N ASP A 32 7.80 15.16 -7.04
CA ASP A 32 7.19 16.41 -7.53
C ASP A 32 7.41 17.64 -6.63
N GLY A 33 8.26 17.54 -5.61
CA GLY A 33 8.50 18.59 -4.62
C GLY A 33 7.46 18.65 -3.48
N SER A 34 6.41 17.83 -3.48
CA SER A 34 5.51 17.75 -2.31
C SER A 34 6.25 17.23 -1.06
N GLY A 35 5.90 17.74 0.12
CA GLY A 35 6.65 17.47 1.34
C GLY A 35 5.98 18.07 2.58
N PRO A 36 6.71 18.24 3.69
CA PRO A 36 6.21 18.96 4.86
C PRO A 36 5.68 20.35 4.46
N GLY A 37 4.44 20.67 4.84
CA GLY A 37 3.81 21.95 4.46
C GLY A 37 3.08 21.94 3.10
N SER A 38 3.11 20.82 2.36
CA SER A 38 2.25 20.62 1.19
C SER A 38 0.83 20.24 1.59
N LEU A 39 -0.14 20.55 0.72
CA LEU A 39 -1.53 20.06 0.83
C LEU A 39 -1.65 18.55 0.71
N ALA A 40 -0.65 17.87 0.11
CA ALA A 40 -0.67 16.43 -0.07
C ALA A 40 -0.26 15.70 1.22
N ASP A 41 -0.95 14.60 1.52
CA ASP A 41 -0.61 13.72 2.65
C ASP A 41 0.83 13.22 2.57
N ARG A 42 1.48 13.12 3.73
CA ARG A 42 2.81 12.52 3.85
C ARG A 42 2.76 11.05 3.47
N ARG A 43 3.38 10.71 2.35
CA ARG A 43 3.48 9.35 1.82
C ARG A 43 4.93 9.03 1.47
N ILE A 44 5.24 7.74 1.42
CA ILE A 44 6.47 7.24 0.83
C ILE A 44 6.55 7.64 -0.65
N LYS A 45 7.63 8.33 -1.01
CA LYS A 45 7.92 8.79 -2.36
C LYS A 45 8.95 7.88 -3.01
N SER A 46 8.66 7.46 -4.24
CA SER A 46 9.61 6.71 -5.05
C SER A 46 10.54 7.63 -5.83
N SER A 47 11.79 7.20 -6.03
CA SER A 47 12.73 7.86 -6.95
C SER A 47 12.64 7.33 -8.39
N ALA A 48 11.56 6.59 -8.71
CA ALA A 48 11.30 6.12 -10.06
C ALA A 48 11.01 7.29 -11.02
N VAL A 49 11.45 7.13 -12.27
CA VAL A 49 11.03 8.01 -13.37
C VAL A 49 9.61 7.68 -13.81
N GLU A 50 9.00 8.56 -14.60
CA GLU A 50 7.71 8.24 -15.23
C GLU A 50 7.85 6.97 -16.08
N LYS A 51 6.95 6.00 -15.88
CA LYS A 51 6.94 4.69 -16.58
C LYS A 51 8.22 3.86 -16.44
N ASP A 52 8.87 3.90 -15.27
CA ASP A 52 10.08 3.12 -14.98
C ASP A 52 9.89 1.59 -15.21
N ARG A 53 10.81 0.98 -15.97
CA ARG A 53 10.81 -0.45 -16.34
C ARG A 53 11.66 -1.33 -15.42
N ARG A 54 12.29 -0.76 -14.39
CA ARG A 54 13.12 -1.52 -13.44
C ARG A 54 12.25 -2.38 -12.53
N ALA A 55 12.72 -3.59 -12.22
CA ALA A 55 12.01 -4.49 -11.32
C ALA A 55 12.95 -5.35 -10.47
N PHE A 56 12.56 -5.57 -9.22
CA PHE A 56 13.25 -6.43 -8.27
C PHE A 56 12.55 -7.77 -8.11
N LYS A 57 13.30 -8.86 -8.02
CA LYS A 57 12.81 -10.12 -7.45
C LYS A 57 13.15 -10.14 -5.98
N VAL A 58 12.10 -10.25 -5.17
CA VAL A 58 12.19 -10.13 -3.71
C VAL A 58 11.69 -11.42 -3.12
N THR A 59 12.43 -11.94 -2.14
CA THR A 59 12.03 -13.07 -1.30
C THR A 59 11.95 -12.60 0.14
N TYR A 60 10.79 -12.76 0.77
CA TYR A 60 10.54 -12.32 2.13
C TYR A 60 9.55 -13.25 2.85
N VAL A 61 9.58 -13.18 4.18
CA VAL A 61 8.63 -13.84 5.08
C VAL A 61 7.83 -12.76 5.78
N LEU A 62 6.50 -12.83 5.71
CA LEU A 62 5.61 -11.87 6.36
C LEU A 62 4.58 -12.61 7.22
N PRO A 63 4.77 -12.70 8.55
CA PRO A 63 3.81 -13.36 9.42
C PRO A 63 2.51 -12.55 9.51
N SER A 64 1.39 -13.24 9.78
CA SER A 64 0.14 -12.59 10.12
C SER A 64 0.04 -12.46 11.64
N GLU A 65 0.20 -11.25 12.14
CA GLU A 65 0.03 -10.94 13.58
C GLU A 65 -1.46 -10.99 13.99
N SER A 66 -2.38 -10.83 13.01
CA SER A 66 -3.80 -10.64 13.28
C SER A 66 -4.67 -11.90 13.24
N ARG A 67 -4.07 -13.05 12.92
CA ARG A 67 -4.83 -14.29 12.70
C ARG A 67 -5.55 -14.77 13.96
N LEU A 68 -4.95 -14.58 15.14
CA LEU A 68 -5.48 -15.09 16.41
C LEU A 68 -6.84 -14.50 16.81
N TYR A 69 -7.16 -13.29 16.35
CA TYR A 69 -8.42 -12.59 16.67
C TYR A 69 -9.34 -12.41 15.46
N THR A 70 -8.85 -12.64 14.24
CA THR A 70 -9.67 -12.57 13.01
C THR A 70 -10.17 -13.93 12.54
N PHE A 71 -9.59 -15.03 13.03
CA PHE A 71 -9.95 -16.41 12.68
C PHE A 71 -9.94 -16.70 11.17
N ARG A 72 -9.11 -15.97 10.41
CA ARG A 72 -8.94 -16.20 8.97
C ARG A 72 -8.12 -17.46 8.71
N GLU A 73 -8.34 -18.05 7.55
CA GLU A 73 -7.57 -19.18 7.05
C GLU A 73 -6.06 -18.88 6.99
N LEU A 74 -5.24 -19.92 7.16
CA LEU A 74 -3.79 -19.79 7.08
C LEU A 74 -3.36 -19.56 5.63
N GLN A 75 -2.61 -18.49 5.40
CA GLN A 75 -2.09 -18.12 4.08
C GLN A 75 -0.59 -18.37 3.99
N ASN A 76 -0.07 -18.49 2.77
CA ASN A 76 1.36 -18.60 2.55
C ASN A 76 2.08 -17.30 2.94
N VAL A 77 2.96 -17.41 3.94
CA VAL A 77 3.75 -16.29 4.49
C VAL A 77 5.12 -16.14 3.83
N TYR A 78 5.60 -17.17 3.11
CA TYR A 78 6.87 -17.15 2.38
C TYR A 78 6.62 -16.78 0.92
N THR A 79 6.94 -15.54 0.54
CA THR A 79 6.62 -15.02 -0.80
C THR A 79 7.90 -14.69 -1.57
N THR A 80 7.97 -15.20 -2.81
CA THR A 80 8.90 -14.72 -3.82
C THR A 80 8.11 -14.09 -4.96
N LYS A 81 8.27 -12.78 -5.18
CA LYS A 81 7.55 -12.06 -6.24
C LYS A 81 8.45 -11.03 -6.93
N VAL A 82 8.06 -10.67 -8.14
CA VAL A 82 8.66 -9.55 -8.88
C VAL A 82 7.89 -8.27 -8.51
N VAL A 83 8.62 -7.23 -8.09
CA VAL A 83 8.09 -5.94 -7.65
C VAL A 83 8.73 -4.83 -8.49
N PRO A 84 7.94 -3.92 -9.09
CA PRO A 84 8.47 -2.76 -9.79
C PRO A 84 9.33 -1.87 -8.90
N PHE A 85 10.32 -1.20 -9.48
CA PHE A 85 11.18 -0.23 -8.78
C PHE A 85 10.35 0.91 -8.15
N SER A 86 9.30 1.35 -8.84
CA SER A 86 8.39 2.40 -8.37
C SER A 86 7.73 2.07 -7.02
N SER A 87 7.28 0.85 -6.81
CA SER A 87 6.61 0.44 -5.58
C SER A 87 7.52 -0.20 -4.54
N TRP A 88 8.75 -0.59 -4.91
CA TRP A 88 9.64 -1.35 -4.04
C TRP A 88 9.94 -0.68 -2.70
N TYR A 89 10.21 0.62 -2.68
CA TYR A 89 10.55 1.32 -1.43
C TYR A 89 9.37 1.33 -0.44
N ALA A 90 8.14 1.49 -0.93
CA ALA A 90 6.95 1.40 -0.11
C ALA A 90 6.69 -0.04 0.37
N GLU A 91 6.88 -1.03 -0.49
CA GLU A 91 6.73 -2.46 -0.13
C GLU A 91 7.77 -2.89 0.91
N GLN A 92 9.02 -2.46 0.77
CA GLN A 92 10.09 -2.73 1.73
C GLN A 92 9.72 -2.20 3.12
N GLN A 93 9.30 -0.92 3.20
CA GLN A 93 8.87 -0.33 4.47
C GLN A 93 7.62 -1.02 5.04
N ARG A 94 6.68 -1.40 4.18
CA ARG A 94 5.48 -2.14 4.59
C ARG A 94 5.86 -3.47 5.25
N ILE A 95 6.76 -4.24 4.62
CA ILE A 95 7.25 -5.53 5.14
C ILE A 95 7.93 -5.33 6.49
N GLN A 96 8.81 -4.33 6.61
CA GLN A 96 9.51 -4.04 7.87
C GLN A 96 8.57 -3.61 8.99
N LYS A 97 7.59 -2.75 8.70
CA LYS A 97 6.63 -2.25 9.69
C LYS A 97 5.68 -3.33 10.21
N MET A 98 5.39 -4.35 9.39
CA MET A 98 4.54 -5.48 9.79
C MET A 98 5.35 -6.69 10.28
N GLY A 99 6.58 -6.48 10.76
CA GLY A 99 7.38 -7.53 11.38
C GLY A 99 7.91 -8.60 10.41
N GLY A 100 7.86 -8.36 9.10
CA GLY A 100 8.38 -9.28 8.09
C GLY A 100 9.89 -9.21 7.92
N LYS A 101 10.49 -10.34 7.52
CA LYS A 101 11.94 -10.46 7.25
C LYS A 101 12.21 -10.58 5.76
N ILE A 102 13.06 -9.69 5.23
CA ILE A 102 13.53 -9.75 3.84
C ILE A 102 14.73 -10.68 3.78
N MET A 103 14.65 -11.71 2.94
CA MET A 103 15.68 -12.74 2.82
C MET A 103 16.65 -12.41 1.68
N LYS A 104 16.13 -11.98 0.53
CA LYS A 104 16.93 -11.70 -0.66
C LYS A 104 16.23 -10.69 -1.57
N VAL A 105 17.00 -9.76 -2.14
CA VAL A 105 16.55 -8.78 -3.12
C VAL A 105 17.54 -8.78 -4.27
N GLN A 106 17.05 -8.92 -5.50
CA GLN A 106 17.87 -8.86 -6.71
C GLN A 106 17.19 -7.97 -7.74
N LEU A 107 17.97 -7.14 -8.44
CA LEU A 107 17.48 -6.42 -9.60
C LEU A 107 17.38 -7.40 -10.77
N CYS A 108 16.17 -7.66 -11.26
CA CYS A 108 15.94 -8.60 -12.35
C CYS A 108 15.81 -7.91 -13.71
N ALA A 109 15.35 -6.66 -13.71
CA ALA A 109 15.22 -5.86 -14.93
C ALA A 109 15.78 -4.45 -14.68
N GLY A 110 16.59 -3.98 -15.62
CA GLY A 110 17.17 -2.64 -15.61
C GLY A 110 18.69 -2.59 -15.41
N GLY A 111 19.28 -1.45 -15.77
CA GLY A 111 20.70 -1.17 -15.57
C GLY A 111 20.98 -0.49 -14.23
N GLN A 112 22.13 -0.80 -13.65
CA GLN A 112 22.65 -0.09 -12.49
C GLN A 112 23.31 1.22 -12.93
N MET A 113 23.17 2.29 -12.13
CA MET A 113 23.82 3.59 -12.34
C MET A 113 23.63 4.18 -13.75
N ARG A 114 22.51 3.90 -14.39
CA ARG A 114 22.15 4.46 -15.71
C ARG A 114 21.57 5.87 -15.53
N SER A 115 22.09 6.83 -16.29
CA SER A 115 21.62 8.23 -16.24
C SER A 115 20.29 8.44 -16.96
N VAL A 116 20.08 7.84 -18.14
CA VAL A 116 18.86 7.98 -18.97
C VAL A 116 18.49 6.63 -19.60
N GLY A 117 17.21 6.42 -19.90
CA GLY A 117 16.70 5.18 -20.50
C GLY A 117 16.23 4.16 -19.47
N ASN A 118 15.54 4.64 -18.43
CA ASN A 118 14.88 3.83 -17.41
C ASN A 118 13.36 3.70 -17.64
N SER A 119 12.80 4.53 -18.52
CA SER A 119 11.40 4.55 -18.97
C SER A 119 11.10 3.57 -20.12
#